data_AF-I0H2H1-F1
#
_entry.id   AF-I0H2H1-F1
#
_cell.length_a   1.000
_cell.length_b   1.000
_cell.length_c   1.000
_cell.angle_alpha   90.00
_cell.angle_beta   90.00
_cell.angle_gamma   90.00
#
_symmetry.space_group_name_H-M   'P 1'
#
loop_
_entity.id
_entity.type
_entity.pdbx_description
1 polymer ?
#
loop_
_entity_poly.entity_id
_entity_poly.type
_entity_poly.pdbx_seq_one_letter_code
_entity_poly.pdbx_strand_id
1 'polypeptide(L)' 'MTAALPNLPIAEADQLARQQVEHHRQQMSTWRQARARRIAQERATGRTVADIAADIGVHQQVVYELLREAKKAS' A
#
# COMPACT_ATOMS: atom_id res chain seq x y z
N MET A 1 7.81 31.07 -11.68
CA MET A 1 6.36 31.19 -11.96
C MET A 1 5.62 30.40 -10.90
N THR A 2 5.24 31.03 -9.80
CA THR A 2 4.42 30.40 -8.75
C THR A 2 2.99 30.32 -9.27
N ALA A 3 2.53 29.11 -9.60
CA ALA A 3 1.15 28.88 -9.98
C ALA A 3 0.25 29.33 -8.81
N ALA A 4 -0.59 30.33 -9.06
CA ALA A 4 -1.61 30.75 -8.11
C ALA A 4 -2.54 29.54 -7.89
N LEU A 5 -2.64 29.07 -6.64
CA LEU A 5 -3.61 28.03 -6.30
C LEU A 5 -5.00 28.57 -6.63
N PRO A 6 -5.83 27.83 -7.38
CA PRO A 6 -7.19 28.28 -7.68
C PRO A 6 -7.92 28.51 -6.35
N ASN A 7 -8.49 29.70 -6.18
CA ASN A 7 -9.26 30.06 -5.00
C ASN A 7 -10.63 29.35 -5.09
N LEU A 8 -10.63 28.05 -4.85
CA LEU A 8 -11.83 27.22 -4.88
C LEU A 8 -12.72 27.54 -3.68
N PRO A 9 -14.05 27.59 -3.86
CA PRO A 9 -14.99 27.59 -2.75
C PRO A 9 -14.68 26.41 -1.81
N ILE A 10 -14.79 26.64 -0.48
CA ILE A 10 -14.39 25.66 0.54
C ILE A 10 -15.02 24.26 0.30
N ALA A 11 -16.27 24.21 -0.17
CA ALA A 11 -16.95 22.95 -0.47
C ALA A 11 -16.30 22.18 -1.63
N GLU A 12 -15.89 22.86 -2.69
CA GLU A 12 -15.22 22.25 -3.84
C GLU A 12 -13.80 21.80 -3.47
N ALA A 13 -13.10 22.59 -2.64
CA ALA A 13 -11.79 22.22 -2.11
C ALA A 13 -11.85 20.98 -1.21
N ASP A 14 -12.85 20.86 -0.33
CA ASP A 14 -13.07 19.68 0.51
C ASP A 14 -13.42 18.45 -0.33
N GLN A 15 -14.29 18.60 -1.34
CA GLN A 15 -14.61 17.51 -2.27
C GLN A 15 -13.37 17.02 -3.03
N LEU A 16 -12.56 17.94 -3.55
CA LEU A 16 -11.31 17.60 -4.25
C LEU A 16 -10.32 16.90 -3.31
N ALA A 17 -10.16 17.38 -2.07
CA ALA A 17 -9.31 16.76 -1.07
C ALA A 17 -9.75 15.32 -0.76
N ARG A 18 -11.07 15.09 -0.59
CA ARG A 18 -11.62 13.74 -0.38
C ARG A 18 -11.35 12.81 -1.56
N GLN A 19 -11.51 13.31 -2.79
CA GLN A 19 -11.21 12.53 -4.00
C GLN A 19 -9.72 12.16 -4.08
N GLN A 20 -8.83 13.08 -3.75
CA GLN A 20 -7.39 12.81 -3.73
C GLN A 20 -7.00 11.78 -2.65
N VAL A 21 -7.57 11.91 -1.44
CA VAL A 21 -7.36 10.95 -0.35
C VAL A 21 -7.85 9.56 -0.76
N GLU A 22 -9.03 9.49 -1.37
CA GLU A 22 -9.60 8.21 -1.83
C GLU A 22 -8.77 7.58 -2.95
N HIS A 23 -8.34 8.38 -3.92
CA HIS A 23 -7.42 7.92 -4.96
C HIS A 23 -6.12 7.36 -4.37
N HIS A 24 -5.53 8.08 -3.41
CA HIS A 24 -4.31 7.63 -2.76
C HIS A 24 -4.52 6.34 -1.95
N ARG A 25 -5.66 6.20 -1.26
CA ARG A 25 -6.04 4.96 -0.57
C ARG A 25 -6.13 3.78 -1.52
N GLN A 26 -6.74 3.97 -2.70
CA GLN A 26 -6.83 2.94 -3.71
C GLN A 26 -5.44 2.53 -4.22
N GLN A 27 -4.57 3.49 -4.52
CA GLN A 27 -3.18 3.22 -4.90
C GLN A 27 -2.43 2.42 -3.82
N MET A 28 -2.53 2.83 -2.55
CA MET A 28 -1.92 2.12 -1.42
C MET A 28 -2.45 0.69 -1.30
N SER A 29 -3.76 0.49 -1.46
CA SER A 29 -4.38 -0.83 -1.43
C SER A 29 -3.83 -1.74 -2.53
N THR A 30 -3.75 -1.23 -3.77
CA THR A 30 -3.19 -1.99 -4.90
C THR A 30 -1.73 -2.37 -4.67
N TRP A 31 -0.90 -1.43 -4.20
CA TRP A 31 0.51 -1.71 -3.93
C TRP A 31 0.70 -2.71 -2.78
N ARG A 32 -0.13 -2.60 -1.73
CA ARG A 32 -0.13 -3.54 -0.61
C ARG A 32 -0.46 -4.96 -1.09
N GLN A 33 -1.48 -5.13 -1.93
CA GLN A 33 -1.84 -6.43 -2.50
C GLN A 33 -0.74 -6.99 -3.41
N ALA A 34 -0.13 -6.16 -4.26
CA ALA A 34 0.99 -6.59 -5.11
C ALA A 34 2.18 -7.06 -4.26
N ARG A 35 2.51 -6.34 -3.19
CA ARG A 35 3.57 -6.71 -2.25
C ARG A 35 3.25 -8.01 -1.51
N ALA A 36 2.00 -8.20 -1.08
CA ALA A 36 1.54 -9.42 -0.44
C ALA A 36 1.72 -10.64 -1.36
N ARG A 37 1.34 -10.53 -2.64
CA ARG A 37 1.54 -11.61 -3.63
C ARG A 37 3.01 -11.95 -3.85
N ARG A 38 3.87 -10.93 -3.97
CA ARG A 38 5.32 -11.15 -4.11
C ARG A 38 5.91 -11.87 -2.90
N ILE A 39 5.57 -11.43 -1.69
CA ILE A 39 6.02 -12.08 -0.45
C ILE A 39 5.53 -13.53 -0.37
N ALA A 40 4.30 -13.82 -0.81
CA ALA A 40 3.78 -15.19 -0.88
C ALA A 40 4.58 -16.06 -1.86
N GLN A 41 4.98 -15.53 -3.02
CA GLN A 41 5.84 -16.22 -3.97
C GLN A 41 7.23 -16.48 -3.40
N GLU A 42 7.86 -15.48 -2.77
CA GLU A 42 9.16 -15.63 -2.09
C GLU A 42 9.09 -16.66 -0.96
N ARG A 43 7.96 -16.73 -0.24
CA ARG A 43 7.75 -17.77 0.77
C ARG A 43 7.62 -19.16 0.14
N ALA A 44 6.97 -19.27 -1.01
CA ALA A 44 6.79 -20.53 -1.74
C ALA A 44 8.10 -21.10 -2.31
N THR A 45 9.11 -20.26 -2.60
CA THR A 45 10.45 -20.71 -2.99
C THR A 45 11.31 -21.21 -1.83
N GLY A 46 10.77 -21.20 -0.61
CA GLY A 46 11.42 -21.74 0.59
C GLY A 46 12.08 -20.70 1.49
N ARG A 47 12.06 -19.40 1.12
CA ARG A 47 12.62 -18.34 1.99
C ARG A 47 11.89 -18.26 3.32
N THR A 48 12.59 -17.95 4.40
CA THR A 48 11.96 -17.78 5.71
C THR A 48 11.34 -16.39 5.85
N VAL A 49 10.39 -16.26 6.77
CA VAL A 49 9.78 -14.96 7.11
C VAL A 49 10.82 -13.99 7.65
N ALA A 50 11.80 -14.48 8.42
CA ALA A 50 12.88 -13.66 8.96
C ALA A 50 13.75 -13.06 7.86
N ASP A 51 14.15 -13.85 6.86
CA ASP A 51 14.98 -13.39 5.75
C ASP A 51 14.24 -12.34 4.90
N ILE A 52 12.97 -12.62 4.57
CA ILE A 52 12.14 -11.69 3.79
C ILE A 52 11.96 -10.37 4.56
N ALA A 53 11.72 -10.44 5.88
CA ALA A 53 11.54 -9.25 6.72
C ALA A 53 12.82 -8.41 6.80
N ALA A 54 13.98 -9.07 6.94
CA ALA A 54 15.29 -8.43 6.96
C ALA A 54 15.60 -7.73 5.62
N ASP A 55 15.40 -8.41 4.50
CA ASP A 55 15.66 -7.87 3.15
C ASP A 55 14.87 -6.59 2.86
N ILE A 56 13.60 -6.55 3.28
CA ILE A 56 12.71 -5.43 2.96
C ILE A 56 12.63 -4.40 4.10
N GLY A 57 13.43 -4.57 5.16
CA GLY A 57 13.54 -3.63 6.28
C GLY A 57 12.28 -3.49 7.11
N VAL A 58 11.54 -4.57 7.36
CA VAL A 58 10.30 -4.54 8.17
C VAL A 58 10.33 -5.56 9.30
N HIS A 59 9.41 -5.41 10.25
CA HIS A 59 9.22 -6.41 11.29
C HIS A 59 8.56 -7.68 10.73
N GLN A 60 8.93 -8.86 11.24
CA GLN A 60 8.38 -10.16 10.79
C GLN A 60 6.84 -10.21 10.85
N GLN A 61 6.23 -9.53 11.82
CA GLN A 61 4.77 -9.42 11.94
C GLN A 61 4.12 -8.84 10.67
N VAL A 62 4.76 -7.86 10.03
CA VAL A 62 4.26 -7.26 8.78
C VAL A 62 4.24 -8.29 7.66
N VAL A 63 5.26 -9.15 7.59
CA VAL A 63 5.31 -10.24 6.61
C VAL A 63 4.19 -11.25 6.87
N TYR A 64 3.91 -11.62 8.12
CA TYR A 64 2.79 -12.51 8.45
C TYR A 64 1.43 -11.92 8.07
N GLU A 65 1.22 -10.62 8.31
CA GLU A 65 -0.01 -9.94 7.91
C GLU A 65 -0.19 -9.94 6.38
N LEU A 66 0.87 -9.62 5.64
CA LEU A 66 0.84 -9.61 4.18
C LEU A 66 0.60 -11.02 3.61
N LEU A 67 1.18 -12.07 4.20
CA LEU A 67 0.90 -13.46 3.82
C LEU A 67 -0.57 -13.85 4.07
N ARG A 68 -1.15 -13.43 5.21
CA ARG A 68 -2.57 -13.67 5.51
C ARG A 68 -3.47 -12.94 4.51
N GLU A 69 -3.10 -11.74 4.11
CA GLU A 69 -3.83 -10.94 3.12
C GLU A 69 -3.76 -11.55 1.72
N ALA A 70 -2.59 -12.03 1.29
CA ALA A 70 -2.44 -12.77 0.04
C ALA A 70 -3.36 -13.98 -0.03
N LYS A 71 -3.50 -14.73 1.09
CA LYS A 71 -4.38 -15.90 1.18
C LYS A 71 -5.87 -15.55 1.06
N LYS A 72 -6.29 -14.37 1.50
CA LYS A 72 -7.70 -13.91 1.37
C LYS A 72 -8.06 -13.49 -0.05
N ALA A 73 -7.06 -13.18 -0.86
CA ALA A 73 -7.21 -12.71 -2.24
C ALA A 73 -7.02 -13.83 -3.29
N SER A 74 -6.73 -15.06 -2.84
CA SER A 74 -6.77 -16.31 -3.63
C SER A 74 -8.10 -17.00 -3.45
#